data_AF-A0A1I0WF23-F1
#
_entry.id   AF-A0A1I0WF23-F1
#
_cell.length_a   1.000
_cell.length_b   1.000
_cell.length_c   1.000
_cell.angle_alpha   90.00
_cell.angle_beta   90.00
_cell.angle_gamma   90.00
#
_symmetry.space_group_name_H-M   'P 1'
#
loop_
_entity.id
_entity.type
_entity.pdbx_description
1 polymer ?
#
loop_
_entity_poly.entity_id
_entity_poly.type
_entity_poly.pdbx_seq_one_letter_code
_entity_poly.pdbx_strand_id
1 'polypeptide(L)'
;MLDCIQTTLIMTPAWRDLITPGDIVSFRFPLAEEGHSGRPKARPCLVLDLEEHGGKRYALLAYGTTSRRRSNIGYEVHVRRRADYLAAGLNEPTRFVGARRLLVPLNHSGFSVCGATGSAVLGRISGAPFTAMNAVRGRIHAERDIASDRRAERRSRAAVARGHSFTAERRTPRRGAAARKAVQQ
;
A
#
# COMPACT_ATOMS: atom_id res chain seq x y z
N MET A 1 -27.05 -14.62 10.41
CA MET A 1 -27.66 -15.24 9.22
C MET A 1 -27.42 -14.44 7.92
N LEU A 2 -26.99 -13.16 8.00
CA LEU A 2 -26.62 -12.38 6.81
C LEU A 2 -25.19 -12.66 6.31
N ASP A 3 -24.25 -12.95 7.22
CA ASP A 3 -22.83 -13.18 6.88
C ASP A 3 -22.59 -14.43 6.02
N CYS A 4 -23.37 -15.48 6.20
CA CYS A 4 -23.26 -16.70 5.38
C CYS A 4 -23.71 -16.46 3.94
N ILE A 5 -24.81 -15.73 3.72
CA ILE A 5 -25.32 -15.40 2.39
C ILE A 5 -24.30 -14.53 1.64
N GLN A 6 -23.74 -13.52 2.29
CA GLN A 6 -22.73 -12.66 1.68
C GLN A 6 -21.45 -13.43 1.35
N THR A 7 -21.05 -14.39 2.19
CA THR A 7 -19.90 -15.28 1.93
C THR A 7 -20.16 -16.20 0.71
N THR A 8 -21.39 -16.68 0.51
CA THR A 8 -21.74 -17.50 -0.66
C THR A 8 -21.71 -16.69 -1.97
N LEU A 9 -22.14 -15.42 -1.93
CA LEU A 9 -22.17 -14.56 -3.12
C LEU A 9 -20.79 -14.05 -3.54
N ILE A 10 -19.87 -13.76 -2.61
CA ILE A 10 -18.48 -13.38 -2.94
C ILE A 10 -17.66 -14.56 -3.51
N MET A 11 -18.17 -15.79 -3.41
CA MET A 11 -17.58 -16.99 -4.03
C MET A 11 -18.23 -17.30 -5.39
N THR A 12 -18.51 -16.25 -6.18
CA THR A 12 -19.03 -16.34 -7.55
C THR A 12 -18.19 -15.47 -8.50
N PRO A 13 -18.40 -15.50 -9.83
CA PRO A 13 -17.75 -14.57 -10.76
C PRO A 13 -17.98 -13.08 -10.46
N ALA A 14 -19.02 -12.74 -9.69
CA ALA A 14 -19.35 -11.38 -9.27
C ALA A 14 -18.52 -10.88 -8.07
N TRP A 15 -17.53 -11.67 -7.60
CA TRP A 15 -16.71 -11.33 -6.42
C TRP A 15 -16.06 -9.95 -6.50
N ARG A 16 -15.72 -9.48 -7.71
CA ARG A 16 -15.09 -8.15 -7.90
C ARG A 16 -16.02 -7.01 -7.46
N ASP A 17 -17.33 -7.21 -7.59
CA ASP A 17 -18.30 -6.20 -7.22
C ASP A 17 -18.59 -6.23 -5.72
N LEU A 18 -18.47 -7.41 -5.12
CA LEU A 18 -18.90 -7.69 -3.75
C LEU A 18 -17.76 -7.72 -2.71
N ILE A 19 -16.50 -7.73 -3.16
CA ILE A 19 -15.32 -7.75 -2.28
C ILE A 19 -15.33 -6.53 -1.34
N THR A 20 -14.92 -6.74 -0.08
CA THR A 20 -14.79 -5.70 0.94
C THR A 20 -13.52 -5.90 1.77
N PRO A 21 -13.10 -4.90 2.58
CA PRO A 21 -12.07 -5.10 3.59
C PRO A 21 -12.40 -6.29 4.50
N GLY A 22 -11.39 -7.09 4.83
CA GLY A 22 -11.53 -8.32 5.60
C GLY A 22 -11.68 -9.60 4.77
N ASP A 23 -11.96 -9.50 3.47
CA ASP A 23 -11.93 -10.66 2.59
C ASP A 23 -10.50 -11.16 2.39
N ILE A 24 -10.36 -12.47 2.26
CA ILE A 24 -9.12 -13.15 1.93
C ILE A 24 -9.22 -13.62 0.50
N VAL A 25 -8.25 -13.25 -0.34
CA VAL A 25 -8.17 -13.63 -1.74
C VAL A 25 -6.93 -14.47 -2.02
N SER A 26 -7.02 -15.34 -3.02
CA SER A 26 -5.86 -16.01 -3.59
C SER A 26 -5.21 -15.11 -4.63
N PHE A 27 -3.98 -14.67 -4.37
CA PHE A 27 -3.26 -13.76 -5.25
C PHE A 27 -1.79 -14.17 -5.40
N ARG A 28 -1.25 -13.99 -6.60
CA ARG A 28 0.16 -14.23 -6.93
C ARG A 28 1.01 -13.03 -6.54
N PHE A 29 1.36 -12.96 -5.26
CA PHE A 29 2.08 -11.81 -4.70
C PHE A 29 3.57 -11.88 -5.08
N PRO A 30 4.14 -10.85 -5.72
CA PRO A 30 5.55 -10.84 -6.10
C PRO A 30 6.44 -10.70 -4.87
N LEU A 31 7.16 -11.77 -4.49
CA LEU A 31 8.15 -11.76 -3.43
C LEU A 31 9.55 -11.92 -4.03
N ALA A 32 10.51 -11.10 -3.59
CA ALA A 32 11.89 -11.10 -4.09
C ALA A 32 12.64 -12.44 -3.85
N GLU A 33 12.16 -13.27 -2.91
CA GLU A 33 12.72 -14.58 -2.58
C GLU A 33 12.32 -15.68 -3.59
N GLU A 34 11.36 -15.41 -4.47
CA GLU A 34 11.00 -16.31 -5.57
C GLU A 34 11.92 -15.95 -6.75
N GLY A 35 13.07 -16.63 -6.83
CA GLY A 35 14.08 -16.41 -7.88
C GLY A 35 13.46 -16.28 -9.28
N HIS A 36 14.10 -15.45 -10.12
CA HIS A 36 13.64 -14.89 -11.40
C HIS A 36 13.14 -15.87 -12.51
N SER A 37 12.86 -17.13 -12.21
CA SER A 37 12.54 -18.18 -13.19
C SER A 37 11.07 -18.67 -13.18
N GLY A 38 10.18 -18.12 -12.35
CA GLY A 38 8.80 -18.62 -12.24
C GLY A 38 7.71 -17.58 -11.95
N ARG A 39 6.47 -17.88 -12.39
CA ARG A 39 5.27 -17.10 -12.03
C ARG A 39 5.04 -17.22 -10.51
N PRO A 40 4.85 -16.11 -9.77
CA PRO A 40 4.72 -16.16 -8.32
C PRO A 40 3.62 -17.11 -7.84
N LYS A 41 3.87 -17.79 -6.72
CA LYS A 41 2.91 -18.73 -6.15
C LYS A 41 1.65 -17.98 -5.69
N ALA A 42 0.47 -18.57 -5.93
CA ALA A 42 -0.78 -18.06 -5.38
C ALA A 42 -0.81 -18.28 -3.86
N ARG A 43 -1.08 -17.20 -3.12
CA ARG A 43 -1.06 -17.17 -1.66
C ARG A 43 -2.31 -16.47 -1.13
N PRO A 44 -2.77 -16.81 0.08
CA PRO A 44 -3.78 -16.01 0.77
C PRO A 44 -3.26 -14.59 0.96
N CYS A 45 -4.05 -13.61 0.56
CA CYS A 45 -3.81 -12.18 0.78
C CYS A 45 -5.06 -11.57 1.41
N LEU A 46 -4.86 -10.74 2.43
CA LEU A 46 -5.94 -10.04 3.11
C LEU A 46 -6.21 -8.72 2.40
N VAL A 47 -7.46 -8.45 2.08
CA VAL A 47 -7.93 -7.14 1.63
C VAL A 47 -7.97 -6.20 2.83
N LEU A 48 -7.03 -5.27 2.88
CA LEU A 48 -6.99 -4.24 3.91
C LEU A 48 -7.93 -3.08 3.59
N ASP A 49 -8.04 -2.73 2.31
CA ASP A 49 -8.86 -1.61 1.86
C ASP A 49 -9.25 -1.71 0.38
N LEU A 50 -10.18 -0.87 -0.03
CA LEU A 50 -10.57 -0.67 -1.42
C LEU A 50 -10.45 0.81 -1.80
N GLU A 51 -9.88 1.08 -2.96
CA GLU A 51 -9.73 2.43 -3.51
C GLU A 51 -10.39 2.49 -4.90
N GLU A 52 -10.92 3.65 -5.25
CA GLU A 52 -11.43 3.91 -6.60
C GLU A 52 -10.62 5.03 -7.26
N HIS A 53 -10.01 4.72 -8.40
CA HIS A 53 -9.26 5.68 -9.20
C HIS A 53 -9.76 5.65 -10.65
N GLY A 54 -10.30 6.77 -11.13
CA GLY A 54 -10.77 6.91 -12.51
C GLY A 54 -11.80 5.85 -12.91
N GLY A 55 -12.77 5.56 -12.04
CA GLY A 55 -13.82 4.56 -12.26
C GLY A 55 -13.35 3.10 -12.18
N LYS A 56 -12.09 2.86 -11.81
CA LYS A 56 -11.54 1.51 -11.58
C LYS A 56 -11.38 1.26 -10.09
N ARG A 57 -11.81 0.08 -9.64
CA ARG A 57 -11.65 -0.39 -8.26
C ARG A 57 -10.32 -1.13 -8.08
N TYR A 58 -9.65 -0.81 -6.98
CA TYR A 58 -8.38 -1.38 -6.57
C TYR A 58 -8.52 -1.98 -5.16
N ALA A 59 -7.80 -3.06 -4.91
CA ALA A 59 -7.68 -3.64 -3.58
C ALA A 59 -6.28 -3.42 -3.03
N LEU A 60 -6.21 -2.97 -1.78
CA LEU A 60 -4.97 -2.92 -1.01
C LEU A 60 -4.76 -4.27 -0.33
N LEU A 61 -3.88 -5.09 -0.88
CA LEU A 61 -3.65 -6.46 -0.44
C LEU A 61 -2.43 -6.57 0.46
N ALA A 62 -2.55 -7.23 1.60
CA ALA A 62 -1.42 -7.66 2.42
C ALA A 62 -1.19 -9.16 2.24
N TYR A 63 0.04 -9.57 1.92
CA TYR A 63 0.34 -10.98 1.72
C TYR A 63 0.31 -11.77 3.04
N GLY A 64 -0.20 -13.00 2.98
CA GLY A 64 -0.19 -13.95 4.07
C GLY A 64 1.10 -14.77 4.11
N THR A 65 1.60 -15.01 5.32
CA THR A 65 2.72 -15.91 5.58
C THR A 65 2.45 -16.76 6.82
N THR A 66 2.92 -18.00 6.75
CA THR A 66 2.91 -18.95 7.87
C THR A 66 4.27 -18.97 8.57
N SER A 67 5.26 -18.27 8.00
CA SER A 67 6.59 -18.10 8.60
C SER A 67 6.51 -17.28 9.88
N ARG A 68 7.10 -17.85 10.94
CA ARG A 68 7.27 -17.21 12.25
C ARG A 68 8.48 -16.28 12.31
N ARG A 69 9.28 -16.20 11.23
CA ARG A 69 10.47 -15.33 11.18
C ARG A 69 10.07 -13.86 11.25
N ARG A 70 10.90 -13.05 11.92
CA ARG A 70 10.70 -11.60 12.07
C ARG A 70 11.12 -10.78 10.86
N SER A 71 11.62 -11.41 9.78
CA SER A 71 11.69 -10.71 8.51
C SER A 71 10.26 -10.33 8.12
N ASN A 72 10.01 -9.03 7.94
CA ASN A 72 8.70 -8.45 7.58
C ASN A 72 7.76 -8.20 8.76
N ILE A 73 8.12 -7.20 9.58
CA ILE A 73 7.28 -6.64 10.65
C ILE A 73 6.59 -5.35 10.20
N GLY A 74 5.41 -5.09 10.76
CA GLY A 74 4.65 -3.86 10.55
C GLY A 74 3.26 -4.12 9.97
N TYR A 75 2.26 -3.45 10.55
CA TYR A 75 0.84 -3.55 10.17
C TYR A 75 0.33 -5.00 10.09
N GLU A 76 0.67 -5.78 11.11
CA GLU A 76 0.41 -7.22 11.11
C GLU A 76 -1.01 -7.53 11.58
N VAL A 77 -1.68 -8.44 10.87
CA VAL A 77 -2.95 -9.04 11.29
C VAL A 77 -2.73 -10.53 11.47
N HIS A 78 -3.04 -11.03 12.66
CA HIS A 78 -2.79 -12.41 13.04
C HIS A 78 -4.08 -13.20 13.12
N VAL A 79 -4.18 -14.29 12.35
CA VAL A 79 -5.27 -15.26 12.41
C VAL A 79 -4.70 -16.58 12.92
N ARG A 80 -4.59 -16.71 14.26
CA ARG A 80 -3.88 -17.82 14.92
C ARG A 80 -4.79 -18.91 15.47
N ARG A 81 -5.96 -18.53 16.00
CA ARG A 81 -6.86 -19.49 16.63
C ARG A 81 -7.45 -20.39 15.56
N ARG A 82 -7.57 -21.69 15.87
CA ARG A 82 -8.09 -22.69 14.93
C ARG A 82 -9.49 -22.35 14.42
N ALA A 83 -10.37 -21.93 15.31
CA ALA A 83 -11.70 -21.47 14.93
C ALA A 83 -11.65 -20.29 13.95
N ASP A 84 -10.79 -19.29 14.20
CA ASP A 84 -10.70 -18.09 13.37
C ASP A 84 -10.15 -18.39 11.96
N TYR A 85 -9.06 -19.16 11.85
CA TYR A 85 -8.45 -19.40 10.54
C TYR A 85 -9.32 -20.33 9.68
N LEU A 86 -9.96 -21.36 10.28
CA LEU A 86 -10.87 -22.23 9.54
C LEU A 86 -12.12 -21.47 9.08
N ALA A 87 -12.72 -20.65 9.96
CA ALA A 87 -13.88 -19.83 9.59
C ALA A 87 -13.53 -18.81 8.49
N ALA A 88 -12.28 -18.37 8.42
CA ALA A 88 -11.80 -17.45 7.38
C ALA A 88 -11.42 -18.13 6.06
N GLY A 89 -11.61 -19.44 5.92
CA GLY A 89 -11.25 -20.18 4.71
C GLY A 89 -9.75 -20.45 4.56
N LEU A 90 -9.00 -20.42 5.67
CA LEU A 90 -7.59 -20.78 5.72
C LEU A 90 -7.43 -22.19 6.29
N ASN A 91 -6.34 -22.88 5.91
CA ASN A 91 -6.06 -24.23 6.39
C ASN A 91 -5.10 -24.25 7.60
N GLU A 92 -4.40 -23.15 7.85
CA GLU A 92 -3.39 -23.04 8.90
C GLU A 92 -3.28 -21.61 9.45
N PRO A 93 -2.70 -21.42 10.65
CA PRO A 93 -2.45 -20.10 11.21
C PRO A 93 -1.69 -19.20 10.24
N THR A 94 -2.27 -18.04 9.92
CA THR A 94 -1.71 -17.12 8.93
C THR A 94 -1.51 -15.73 9.53
N ARG A 95 -0.35 -15.14 9.26
CA ARG A 95 -0.04 -13.74 9.55
C ARG A 95 -0.07 -12.95 8.23
N PHE A 96 -0.88 -11.91 8.18
CA PHE A 96 -0.89 -10.96 7.06
C PHE A 96 -0.02 -9.75 7.41
N VAL A 97 0.90 -9.38 6.52
CA VAL A 97 1.90 -8.34 6.79
C VAL A 97 1.62 -7.09 5.97
N GLY A 98 0.92 -6.11 6.55
CA GLY A 98 0.55 -4.87 5.85
C GLY A 98 1.72 -3.94 5.49
N ALA A 99 2.90 -4.15 6.08
CA ALA A 99 4.13 -3.49 5.63
C ALA A 99 4.52 -3.90 4.20
N ARG A 100 4.15 -5.11 3.77
CA ARG A 100 4.28 -5.58 2.39
C ARG A 100 2.90 -5.67 1.75
N ARG A 101 2.37 -4.49 1.42
CA ARG A 101 1.07 -4.36 0.76
C ARG A 101 1.20 -3.89 -0.68
N LEU A 102 0.26 -4.30 -1.53
CA LEU A 102 0.17 -3.89 -2.93
C LEU A 102 -1.23 -3.37 -3.23
N LEU A 103 -1.31 -2.22 -3.90
CA LEU A 103 -2.55 -1.73 -4.47
C LEU A 103 -2.70 -2.32 -5.88
N VAL A 104 -3.73 -3.14 -6.10
CA VAL A 104 -3.90 -3.88 -7.37
C VAL A 104 -5.31 -3.66 -7.94
N PRO A 105 -5.44 -3.44 -9.26
CA PRO A 105 -6.76 -3.42 -9.91
C PRO A 105 -7.50 -4.76 -9.71
N LEU A 106 -8.82 -4.75 -9.50
CA LEU A 106 -9.59 -5.99 -9.33
C LEU A 106 -9.64 -6.89 -10.59
N ASN A 107 -9.29 -6.36 -11.77
CA ASN A 107 -9.16 -7.12 -13.02
C ASN A 107 -7.73 -7.67 -13.26
N HIS A 108 -6.81 -7.53 -12.31
CA HIS A 108 -5.43 -7.97 -12.46
C HIS A 108 -5.30 -9.50 -12.57
N SER A 109 -4.46 -10.00 -13.49
CA SER A 109 -4.27 -11.44 -13.75
C SER A 109 -3.56 -12.22 -12.62
N GLY A 110 -3.09 -11.49 -11.60
CA GLY A 110 -2.51 -12.05 -10.38
C GLY A 110 -3.54 -12.72 -9.47
N PHE A 111 -4.82 -12.34 -9.55
CA PHE A 111 -5.89 -13.03 -8.83
C PHE A 111 -6.02 -14.46 -9.35
N SER A 112 -5.89 -15.44 -8.45
CA SER A 112 -5.98 -16.85 -8.79
C SER A 112 -7.42 -17.32 -8.57
N VAL A 113 -8.22 -17.20 -9.62
CA VAL A 113 -9.62 -17.62 -9.62
C VAL A 113 -9.72 -19.15 -9.53
N CYS A 114 -10.51 -19.64 -8.59
CA CYS A 114 -10.85 -21.06 -8.47
C CYS A 114 -11.82 -21.44 -9.59
N GLY A 115 -11.52 -22.50 -10.34
CA GLY A 115 -12.38 -22.97 -11.44
C GLY A 115 -13.76 -23.42 -10.99
N ALA A 116 -13.89 -23.94 -9.75
CA ALA A 116 -15.16 -24.42 -9.22
C ALA A 116 -16.11 -23.29 -8.80
N THR A 117 -15.58 -22.18 -8.27
CA THR A 117 -16.40 -21.07 -7.75
C THR A 117 -16.42 -19.86 -8.68
N GLY A 118 -15.47 -19.76 -9.62
CA GLY A 118 -15.27 -18.56 -10.42
C GLY A 118 -14.81 -17.35 -9.61
N SER A 119 -14.40 -17.56 -8.34
CA SER A 119 -13.95 -16.49 -7.44
C SER A 119 -12.48 -16.65 -7.05
N ALA A 120 -11.82 -15.51 -6.81
CA ALA A 120 -10.52 -15.47 -6.16
C ALA A 120 -10.63 -15.41 -4.63
N VAL A 121 -11.83 -15.21 -4.07
CA VAL A 121 -12.06 -15.12 -2.63
C VAL A 121 -12.02 -16.52 -2.00
N LEU A 122 -11.24 -16.66 -0.94
CA LEU A 122 -11.07 -17.87 -0.14
C LEU A 122 -12.00 -17.88 1.07
N GLY A 123 -12.29 -16.70 1.63
CA GLY A 123 -13.12 -16.52 2.81
C GLY A 123 -12.96 -15.12 3.38
N ARG A 124 -13.32 -14.92 4.64
CA ARG A 124 -13.31 -13.62 5.32
C ARG A 124 -12.91 -13.74 6.78
N ILE A 125 -12.08 -12.82 7.26
CA ILE A 125 -11.83 -12.71 8.70
C ILE A 125 -13.00 -12.04 9.42
N SER A 126 -13.31 -12.51 10.62
CA SER A 126 -14.33 -11.95 11.50
C SER A 126 -13.79 -11.74 12.92
N GLY A 127 -14.60 -11.14 13.80
CA GLY A 127 -14.28 -11.01 15.22
C GLY A 127 -12.97 -10.25 15.52
N ALA A 128 -12.12 -10.83 16.38
CA ALA A 128 -10.89 -10.18 16.84
C ALA A 128 -9.88 -9.91 15.70
N PRO A 129 -9.59 -10.85 14.77
CA PRO A 129 -8.78 -10.55 13.59
C PRO A 129 -9.32 -9.39 12.74
N PHE A 130 -10.64 -9.31 12.52
CA PHE A 130 -11.25 -8.22 11.76
C PHE A 130 -11.08 -6.87 12.48
N THR A 131 -11.27 -6.85 13.80
CA THR A 131 -11.02 -5.66 14.64
C THR A 131 -9.56 -5.20 14.53
N ALA A 132 -8.61 -6.13 14.61
CA ALA A 132 -7.18 -5.83 14.45
C ALA A 132 -6.86 -5.30 13.04
N MET A 133 -7.48 -5.85 12.01
CA MET A 133 -7.37 -5.36 10.63
C MET A 133 -7.87 -3.93 10.48
N ASN A 134 -9.02 -3.57 11.08
CA ASN A 134 -9.52 -2.20 11.07
C ASN A 134 -8.59 -1.22 11.79
N ALA A 135 -7.97 -1.62 12.90
CA ALA A 135 -6.96 -0.80 13.56
C ALA A 135 -5.72 -0.57 12.66
N VAL A 136 -5.28 -1.62 11.97
CA VAL A 136 -4.20 -1.53 10.97
C VAL A 136 -4.58 -0.60 9.82
N ARG A 137 -5.78 -0.74 9.27
CA ARG A 137 -6.32 0.10 8.19
C ARG A 137 -6.35 1.56 8.61
N GLY A 138 -6.90 1.87 9.79
CA GLY A 138 -6.95 3.23 10.34
C GLY A 138 -5.56 3.85 10.48
N ARG A 139 -4.57 3.09 10.97
CA ARG A 139 -3.18 3.58 11.06
C ARG A 139 -2.58 3.90 9.68
N ILE A 140 -2.82 3.06 8.68
CA ILE A 140 -2.35 3.31 7.30
C ILE A 140 -2.94 4.60 6.73
N HIS A 141 -4.23 4.85 6.96
CA HIS A 141 -4.87 6.12 6.54
C HIS A 141 -4.27 7.32 7.27
N ALA A 142 -4.19 7.28 8.60
CA ALA A 142 -3.64 8.39 9.38
C ALA A 142 -2.23 8.77 8.93
N GLU A 143 -1.36 7.78 8.69
CA GLU A 143 -0.01 8.04 8.20
C GLU A 143 0.02 8.58 6.76
N ARG A 144 -0.89 8.13 5.89
CA ARG A 144 -1.03 8.66 4.53
C ARG A 144 -1.45 10.13 4.57
N ASP A 145 -2.39 10.48 5.43
CA ASP A 145 -2.89 11.86 5.60
C ASP A 145 -1.78 12.77 6.11
N ILE A 146 -1.11 12.37 7.19
CA ILE A 146 0.06 13.07 7.73
C ILE A 146 1.15 13.25 6.65
N ALA A 147 1.42 12.22 5.84
CA ALA A 147 2.39 12.32 4.76
C ALA A 147 1.93 13.25 3.62
N SER A 148 0.62 13.38 3.41
CA SER A 148 0.01 14.32 2.45
C SER A 148 0.19 15.76 2.91
N ASP A 149 -0.12 16.05 4.17
CA ASP A 149 -0.01 17.38 4.76
C ASP A 149 1.44 17.87 4.74
N ARG A 150 2.39 17.03 5.16
CA ARG A 150 3.82 17.32 5.06
C ARG A 150 4.28 17.62 3.64
N ARG A 151 3.72 16.96 2.62
CA ARG A 151 4.02 17.22 1.21
C ARG A 151 3.41 18.55 0.74
N ALA A 152 2.21 18.90 1.20
CA ALA A 152 1.58 20.18 0.91
C ALA A 152 2.39 21.34 1.53
N GLU A 153 2.76 21.25 2.80
CA GLU A 153 3.58 22.26 3.48
C GLU A 153 4.93 22.51 2.78
N ARG A 154 5.62 21.44 2.38
CA ARG A 154 6.88 21.55 1.63
C ARG A 154 6.69 22.26 0.30
N ARG A 155 5.62 21.96 -0.44
CA ARG A 155 5.31 22.63 -1.72
C ARG A 155 5.00 24.11 -1.51
N SER A 156 4.23 24.46 -0.49
CA SER A 156 3.91 25.85 -0.15
C SER A 156 5.18 26.63 0.22
N ARG A 157 6.04 26.08 1.09
CA ARG A 157 7.32 26.71 1.44
C ARG A 157 8.23 26.91 0.22
N ALA A 158 8.32 25.91 -0.66
CA ALA A 158 9.10 26.02 -1.90
C ALA A 158 8.50 27.03 -2.91
N ALA A 159 7.18 27.25 -2.90
CA ALA A 159 6.54 28.29 -3.70
C ALA A 159 6.83 29.69 -3.13
N VAL A 160 6.73 29.87 -1.80
CA VAL A 160 7.07 31.14 -1.12
C VAL A 160 8.54 31.52 -1.35
N ALA A 161 9.46 30.55 -1.22
CA ALA A 161 10.88 30.78 -1.46
C ALA A 161 11.18 31.17 -2.92
N ARG A 162 10.48 30.57 -3.90
CA ARG A 162 10.61 30.95 -5.32
C ARG A 162 10.00 32.32 -5.64
N GLY A 163 8.97 32.74 -4.92
CA GLY A 163 8.39 34.09 -5.02
C GLY A 163 9.29 35.19 -4.45
N HIS A 164 10.21 34.86 -3.53
CA HIS A 164 11.21 35.78 -2.97
C HIS A 164 12.51 35.81 -3.80
N SER A 165 12.43 35.72 -5.14
CA SER A 165 13.63 35.90 -5.97
C SER A 165 14.14 37.33 -5.83
N PHE A 166 15.08 37.56 -4.90
CA PHE A 166 15.80 38.82 -4.80
C PHE A 166 16.92 38.81 -5.84
N THR A 167 16.89 39.78 -6.76
CA THR A 167 18.00 40.04 -7.67
C THR A 167 19.08 40.79 -6.89
N ALA A 168 20.16 40.09 -6.52
CA ALA A 168 21.32 40.74 -5.93
C ALA A 168 22.15 41.43 -7.03
N GLU A 169 21.98 42.75 -7.19
CA GLU A 169 22.84 43.55 -8.07
C GLU A 169 24.25 43.61 -7.47
N ARG A 170 25.23 42.97 -8.12
CA ARG A 170 26.65 43.10 -7.74
C ARG A 170 27.15 44.48 -8.15
N ARG A 171 27.16 45.43 -7.21
CA ARG A 171 27.91 46.68 -7.40
C ARG A 171 29.41 46.40 -7.42
N THR A 172 30.02 46.58 -8.58
CA THR A 172 31.47 46.56 -8.76
C THR A 172 32.10 47.70 -7.95
N PRO A 173 33.16 47.47 -7.14
CA PRO A 173 33.84 48.56 -6.45
C PRO A 173 34.53 49.44 -7.50
N ARG A 174 34.24 50.75 -7.51
CA ARG A 174 34.99 51.72 -8.30
C ARG A 174 36.44 51.73 -7.80
N ARG A 175 37.35 51.15 -8.57
CA ARG A 175 38.81 51.35 -8.40
C ARG A 175 39.09 52.84 -8.59
N GLY A 176 39.58 53.50 -7.53
CA GLY A 176 40.06 54.87 -7.60
C GLY A 176 41.17 55.00 -8.64
N ALA A 177 41.06 56.02 -9.48
CA ALA A 177 42.06 56.35 -10.50
C ALA A 177 43.37 56.78 -9.81
N ALA A 178 44.44 56.00 -9.99
CA ALA A 178 45.79 56.43 -9.66
C ALA A 178 46.39 57.16 -10.88
N ALA A 179 46.85 58.38 -10.62
CA ALA A 179 47.33 59.36 -11.58
C ALA A 179 48.58 58.91 -12.34
N ARG A 180 48.62 59.25 -13.63
CA ARG A 180 49.82 59.21 -14.48
C ARG A 180 50.87 60.19 -13.95
N LYS A 181 52.10 59.73 -13.75
CA LYS A 181 53.29 60.58 -13.89
C LYS A 181 54.20 59.99 -14.97
N ALA A 182 54.59 60.87 -15.88
CA ALA A 182 55.47 60.64 -17.01
C ALA A 182 56.91 61.08 -16.68
N VAL A 183 57.81 60.88 -17.68
CA VAL A 183 59.13 61.52 -17.92
C VAL A 183 60.33 60.70 -17.39
N GLN A 184 61.06 60.00 -18.29
CA GLN A 184 62.37 60.31 -18.93
C GLN A 184 63.53 60.33 -17.91
N GLN A 185 64.73 59.78 -18.16
CA GLN A 185 65.51 59.44 -19.36
C GLN A 185 66.36 58.18 -19.07
#